data_AF-A0A6C1BTE7-F1
#
_entry.id   AF-A0A6C1BTE7-F1
#
_cell.length_a   1.000
_cell.length_b   1.000
_cell.length_c   1.000
_cell.angle_alpha   90.00
_cell.angle_beta   90.00
_cell.angle_gamma   90.00
#
_symmetry.space_group_name_H-M   'P 1'
#
loop_
_entity.id
_entity.type
_entity.pdbx_description
1 polymer ?
#
loop_
_entity_poly.entity_id
_entity_poly.type
_entity_poly.pdbx_seq_one_letter_code
_entity_poly.pdbx_strand_id
1 'polypeptide(L)'
;MVDVKFYMAQHELYIKRLKRAIESRGDFAYKECCRDTKENCCAFGQTFYREIMPNLEEFPEPIREVILQIEKVHCEFHEIGKQIDSKNPDEALVKKMQDISLTLYQLLMKLERMLIGVEKV
;
A
#
# COMPACT_ATOMS: atom_id res chain seq x y z
N MET A 1 -7.53 5.23 -15.20
CA MET A 1 -8.39 5.26 -13.99
C MET A 1 -7.73 4.42 -12.92
N VAL A 2 -7.62 4.92 -11.68
CA VAL A 2 -6.97 4.19 -10.58
C VAL A 2 -7.84 3.00 -10.18
N ASP A 3 -7.38 1.77 -10.44
CA ASP A 3 -8.09 0.55 -10.05
C ASP A 3 -7.82 0.22 -8.57
N VAL A 4 -8.53 0.91 -7.68
CA VAL A 4 -8.37 0.78 -6.23
C VAL A 4 -8.60 -0.68 -5.78
N LYS A 5 -9.59 -1.37 -6.35
CA LYS A 5 -9.92 -2.76 -5.99
C LYS A 5 -8.78 -3.72 -6.35
N PHE A 6 -8.19 -3.55 -7.53
CA PHE A 6 -7.02 -4.32 -7.94
C PHE A 6 -5.85 -4.15 -6.95
N TYR A 7 -5.55 -2.92 -6.52
CA TYR A 7 -4.45 -2.68 -5.58
C TYR A 7 -4.74 -3.25 -4.19
N MET A 8 -5.98 -3.15 -3.71
CA MET A 8 -6.40 -3.81 -2.46
C MET A 8 -6.19 -5.33 -2.54
N ALA A 9 -6.56 -5.97 -3.65
CA ALA A 9 -6.35 -7.40 -3.85
C ALA A 9 -4.87 -7.78 -3.89
N GLN A 10 -4.03 -7.02 -4.60
CA GLN A 10 -2.58 -7.25 -4.63
C GLN A 10 -1.94 -7.11 -3.24
N HIS A 11 -2.39 -6.12 -2.46
CA HIS A 11 -1.95 -5.92 -1.08
C HIS A 11 -2.32 -7.09 -0.17
N GLU A 12 -3.55 -7.58 -0.28
CA GLU A 12 -4.01 -8.74 0.49
C GLU A 12 -3.20 -9.99 0.15
N LEU A 13 -2.92 -10.23 -1.13
CA LEU A 13 -2.08 -11.34 -1.59
C LEU A 13 -0.65 -11.22 -1.06
N TYR A 14 -0.10 -10.01 -0.97
CA TYR A 14 1.21 -9.78 -0.37
C TYR A 14 1.23 -10.15 1.12
N ILE A 15 0.25 -9.68 1.89
CA ILE A 15 0.12 -10.01 3.32
C ILE A 15 -0.06 -11.52 3.52
N LYS A 16 -0.89 -12.19 2.71
CA LYS A 16 -1.08 -13.64 2.78
C LYS A 16 0.22 -14.40 2.53
N ARG A 17 1.04 -13.97 1.56
CA ARG A 17 2.35 -14.58 1.31
C ARG A 17 3.33 -14.34 2.45
N LEU A 18 3.35 -13.14 3.04
CA LEU A 18 4.19 -12.84 4.22
C LEU A 18 3.79 -13.71 5.42
N LYS A 19 2.50 -13.82 5.71
CA LYS A 19 1.99 -14.71 6.78
C LYS A 19 2.42 -16.14 6.56
N ARG A 20 2.28 -16.66 5.32
CA ARG A 20 2.74 -18.01 4.98
C ARG A 20 4.25 -18.18 5.14
N ALA A 21 5.06 -17.19 4.75
CA ALA A 21 6.51 -17.21 4.95
C ALA A 21 6.86 -17.26 6.44
N ILE A 22 6.16 -16.48 7.27
CA ILE A 22 6.30 -16.51 8.73
C ILE A 22 5.93 -17.89 9.31
N GLU A 23 4.78 -18.44 8.93
CA GLU A 23 4.30 -19.76 9.40
C GLU A 23 5.26 -20.89 9.03
N SER A 24 5.86 -20.82 7.85
CA SER A 24 6.81 -21.82 7.35
C SER A 24 8.27 -21.53 7.72
N ARG A 25 8.54 -20.40 8.39
CA ARG A 25 9.91 -19.87 8.63
C ARG A 25 10.74 -19.84 7.34
N GLY A 26 10.11 -19.50 6.22
CA GLY A 26 10.70 -19.45 4.89
C GLY A 26 11.18 -18.05 4.53
N ASP A 27 11.95 -17.93 3.45
CA ASP A 27 12.35 -16.64 2.91
C ASP A 27 11.17 -15.88 2.31
N PHE A 28 11.22 -14.55 2.40
CA PHE A 28 10.20 -13.68 1.84
C PHE A 28 10.83 -12.53 1.04
N ALA A 29 10.37 -12.37 -0.21
CA ALA A 29 10.81 -11.28 -1.07
C ALA A 29 10.00 -10.01 -0.80
N TYR A 30 10.48 -9.21 0.16
CA TYR A 30 9.90 -7.91 0.46
C TYR A 30 9.88 -7.00 -0.76
N LYS A 31 8.85 -6.16 -0.88
CA LYS A 31 8.69 -5.20 -1.98
C LYS A 31 8.98 -3.79 -1.53
N GLU A 32 9.35 -2.94 -2.48
CA GLU A 32 9.59 -1.52 -2.27
C GLU A 32 8.35 -0.66 -2.56
N CYS A 33 8.23 0.46 -1.84
CA CYS A 33 7.15 1.46 -2.02
C CYS A 33 7.24 2.18 -3.38
N CYS A 34 8.43 2.22 -3.98
CA CYS A 34 8.78 2.91 -5.23
C CYS A 34 9.02 4.42 -5.16
N ARG A 35 9.08 5.00 -3.95
CA ARG A 35 9.39 6.44 -3.80
C ARG A 35 10.77 6.77 -4.35
N ASP A 36 11.77 6.00 -3.90
CA ASP A 36 13.19 6.30 -4.14
C ASP A 36 13.86 5.30 -5.10
N THR A 37 13.12 4.28 -5.55
CA THR A 37 13.62 3.22 -6.43
C THR A 37 12.57 2.75 -7.42
N LYS A 38 13.01 2.26 -8.58
CA LYS A 38 12.16 1.61 -9.58
C LYS A 38 12.24 0.09 -9.54
N GLU A 39 13.13 -0.46 -8.72
CA GLU A 39 13.39 -1.89 -8.62
C GLU A 39 12.54 -2.54 -7.53
N ASN A 40 12.15 -3.80 -7.78
CA ASN A 40 11.40 -4.63 -6.82
C ASN A 40 10.15 -3.97 -6.21
N CYS A 41 9.56 -3.09 -7.01
CA CYS A 41 8.39 -2.30 -6.70
C CYS A 41 7.10 -3.10 -6.56
N CYS A 42 6.20 -2.68 -5.68
CA CYS A 42 4.83 -3.18 -5.66
C CYS A 42 4.01 -2.56 -6.81
N ALA A 43 2.94 -3.24 -7.25
CA ALA A 43 2.12 -2.77 -8.38
C ALA A 43 1.48 -1.40 -8.11
N PHE A 44 1.07 -1.14 -6.87
CA PHE A 44 0.55 0.17 -6.47
C PHE A 44 1.62 1.26 -6.61
N GLY A 45 2.81 1.06 -6.03
CA GLY A 45 3.91 2.02 -6.10
C GLY A 45 4.33 2.35 -7.53
N GLN A 46 4.37 1.35 -8.42
CA GLN A 46 4.68 1.58 -9.84
C GLN A 46 3.68 2.54 -10.49
N THR A 47 2.38 2.28 -10.33
CA THR A 47 1.35 3.15 -10.90
C THR A 47 1.29 4.49 -10.19
N PHE A 48 1.44 4.50 -8.86
CA PHE A 48 1.32 5.70 -8.05
C PHE A 48 2.33 6.76 -8.47
N TYR A 49 3.62 6.42 -8.52
CA TYR A 49 4.66 7.39 -8.86
C TYR A 49 4.77 7.66 -10.36
N ARG A 50 4.22 6.79 -11.22
CA ARG A 50 4.23 6.99 -12.68
C ARG A 50 3.04 7.79 -13.19
N GLU A 51 1.86 7.58 -12.63
CA GLU A 51 0.60 8.05 -13.22
C GLU A 51 -0.20 8.94 -12.26
N ILE A 52 -0.15 8.70 -10.95
CA ILE A 52 -0.97 9.45 -9.98
C ILE A 52 -0.22 10.70 -9.52
N MET A 53 1.00 10.54 -8.99
CA MET A 53 1.80 11.65 -8.45
C MET A 53 2.10 12.76 -9.47
N PRO A 54 2.49 12.45 -10.73
CA PRO A 54 2.74 13.51 -11.72
C PRO A 54 1.51 14.34 -12.06
N ASN A 55 0.31 13.77 -11.88
CA ASN A 55 -0.97 14.40 -12.20
C ASN A 55 -1.75 14.76 -10.92
N LEU A 56 -1.07 14.86 -9.77
CA LEU A 56 -1.71 15.09 -8.48
C LEU A 56 -2.55 16.38 -8.48
N GLU A 57 -2.09 17.42 -9.19
CA GLU A 57 -2.76 18.72 -9.28
C GLU A 57 -4.09 18.68 -10.04
N GLU A 58 -4.34 17.64 -10.86
CA GLU A 58 -5.60 17.47 -11.58
C GLU A 58 -6.75 17.03 -10.67
N PHE A 59 -6.44 16.53 -9.47
CA PHE A 59 -7.44 16.11 -8.50
C PHE A 59 -7.92 17.29 -7.63
N PRO A 60 -9.21 17.30 -7.23
CA PRO A 60 -9.71 18.21 -6.21
C PRO A 60 -8.93 18.11 -4.90
N GLU A 61 -8.78 19.22 -4.19
CA GLU A 61 -7.99 19.30 -2.94
C GLU A 61 -8.33 18.19 -1.92
N PRO A 62 -9.59 17.88 -1.61
CA PRO A 62 -9.91 16.79 -0.69
C PRO A 62 -9.42 15.42 -1.14
N ILE A 63 -9.35 15.18 -2.46
CA ILE A 63 -8.83 13.93 -3.03
C ILE A 63 -7.30 13.91 -2.92
N ARG A 64 -6.64 15.03 -3.23
CA ARG A 64 -5.17 15.15 -3.10
C ARG A 64 -4.70 14.84 -1.70
N GLU A 65 -5.38 15.37 -0.69
CA GLU A 65 -5.06 15.09 0.72
C GLU A 65 -5.13 13.59 1.04
N VAL A 66 -6.17 12.90 0.55
CA VAL A 66 -6.32 11.45 0.75
C VAL A 66 -5.24 10.68 -0.01
N ILE A 67 -4.89 11.07 -1.23
CA ILE A 67 -3.81 10.47 -2.02
C ILE A 67 -2.47 10.56 -1.27
N LEU A 68 -2.14 11.73 -0.72
CA LEU A 68 -0.90 11.93 0.06
C LEU A 68 -0.90 11.13 1.37
N GLN A 69 -2.05 11.00 2.04
CA GLN A 69 -2.18 10.13 3.21
C GLN A 69 -1.96 8.65 2.86
N ILE A 70 -2.51 8.20 1.73
CA ILE A 70 -2.30 6.84 1.21
C ILE A 70 -0.82 6.60 0.96
N GLU A 71 -0.12 7.52 0.28
CA GLU A 71 1.32 7.40 0.01
C GLU A 71 2.11 7.20 1.30
N LYS A 72 1.87 8.06 2.30
CA LYS A 72 2.56 8.00 3.59
C LYS A 72 2.36 6.65 4.28
N VAL A 73 1.11 6.21 4.41
CA VAL A 73 0.76 4.95 5.08
C VAL A 73 1.27 3.74 4.28
N HIS A 74 1.24 3.79 2.96
CA HIS A 74 1.76 2.74 2.09
C HIS A 74 3.28 2.58 2.20
N CYS A 75 4.04 3.68 2.23
CA CYS A 75 5.48 3.59 2.44
C CYS A 75 5.81 3.11 3.86
N GLU A 76 5.10 3.58 4.89
CA GLU A 76 5.28 3.09 6.27
C GLU A 76 5.02 1.58 6.37
N PHE A 77 4.00 1.07 5.66
CA PHE A 77 3.74 -0.37 5.58
C PHE A 77 4.96 -1.14 5.05
N HIS A 78 5.57 -0.68 3.97
CA HIS A 78 6.74 -1.34 3.38
C HIS A 78 7.97 -1.23 4.29
N GLU A 79 8.18 -0.10 4.95
CA GLU A 79 9.28 0.10 5.89
C GLU A 79 9.17 -0.81 7.11
N ILE A 80 7.98 -0.94 7.71
CA ILE A 80 7.74 -1.87 8.82
C ILE A 80 7.80 -3.31 8.33
N GLY A 81 7.23 -3.61 7.16
CA GLY A 81 7.26 -4.94 6.57
C GLY A 81 8.69 -5.46 6.41
N LYS A 82 9.61 -4.63 5.89
CA LYS A 82 11.02 -4.99 5.70
C LYS A 82 11.79 -5.26 7.00
N GLN A 83 11.29 -4.79 8.15
CA GLN A 83 11.90 -5.05 9.46
C GLN A 83 11.49 -6.42 10.03
N ILE A 84 10.46 -7.06 9.48
CA ILE A 84 10.02 -8.37 9.94
C ILE A 84 11.00 -9.43 9.42
N ASP A 85 11.64 -10.18 10.30
CA ASP A 85 12.30 -11.42 9.92
C ASP A 85 11.25 -12.54 9.83
N SER A 86 11.06 -13.10 8.64
CA SER A 86 10.07 -14.19 8.44
C SER A 86 10.49 -15.51 9.11
N LYS A 87 11.77 -15.69 9.44
CA LYS A 87 12.27 -16.90 10.14
C LYS A 87 12.16 -16.79 11.66
N ASN A 88 12.21 -15.56 12.17
CA ASN A 88 12.10 -15.22 13.58
C ASN A 88 11.32 -13.91 13.78
N PRO A 89 9.99 -13.93 13.61
CA PRO A 89 9.17 -12.72 13.58
C PRO A 89 9.07 -12.07 14.96
N ASP A 90 9.16 -10.75 14.99
CA ASP A 90 8.71 -9.94 16.12
C ASP A 90 7.19 -9.74 16.02
N GLU A 91 6.43 -10.28 16.99
CA GLU A 91 4.98 -10.18 17.03
C GLU A 91 4.47 -8.73 17.07
N ALA A 92 5.20 -7.81 17.71
CA ALA A 92 4.83 -6.40 17.77
C ALA A 92 4.96 -5.73 16.40
N LEU A 93 6.01 -6.05 15.63
CA LEU A 93 6.17 -5.56 14.26
C LEU A 93 5.09 -6.13 13.33
N VAL A 94 4.77 -7.42 13.47
CA VAL A 94 3.69 -8.06 12.70
C VAL A 94 2.36 -7.40 12.99
N LYS A 95 2.03 -7.15 14.26
CA LYS A 95 0.80 -6.45 14.66
C LYS A 95 0.77 -5.02 14.11
N LYS A 96 1.86 -4.26 14.26
CA LYS A 96 1.96 -2.90 13.73
C LYS A 96 1.74 -2.86 12.21
N MET A 97 2.32 -3.80 11.47
CA MET A 97 2.12 -3.92 10.02
C MET A 97 0.65 -4.21 9.66
N GLN A 98 -0.05 -5.04 10.45
CA GLN A 98 -1.47 -5.31 10.27
C GLN A 98 -2.33 -4.06 10.53
N ASP A 99 -2.04 -3.31 11.58
CA ASP A 99 -2.76 -2.06 11.92
C ASP A 99 -2.57 -0.99 10.84
N ILE A 100 -1.35 -0.84 10.31
CA ILE A 100 -1.06 0.04 9.17
C ILE A 100 -1.82 -0.44 7.92
N SER A 101 -1.89 -1.75 7.69
CA SER A 101 -2.64 -2.31 6.55
C SER A 101 -4.13 -2.00 6.63
N LEU A 102 -4.74 -2.09 7.82
CA LEU A 102 -6.13 -1.71 8.03
C LEU A 102 -6.35 -0.22 7.73
N THR A 103 -5.43 0.63 8.18
CA THR A 103 -5.46 2.07 7.90
C THR A 103 -5.37 2.34 6.39
N LEU A 104 -4.49 1.65 5.69
CA LEU A 104 -4.35 1.74 4.23
C LEU A 104 -5.66 1.34 3.52
N TYR A 105 -6.29 0.23 3.92
CA TYR A 105 -7.58 -0.19 3.34
C TYR A 105 -8.67 0.85 3.56
N GLN A 106 -8.76 1.45 4.75
CA GLN A 106 -9.74 2.50 5.04
C GLN A 106 -9.57 3.72 4.14
N LEU A 107 -8.31 4.15 3.93
CA LEU A 107 -7.99 5.26 3.04
C LEU A 107 -8.28 4.93 1.56
N LEU A 108 -7.94 3.73 1.10
CA LEU A 108 -8.24 3.28 -0.26
C LEU A 108 -9.75 3.22 -0.51
N MET A 109 -10.54 2.66 0.41
CA MET A 109 -12.00 2.67 0.31
C MET A 109 -12.57 4.10 0.35
N LYS A 110 -11.96 5.01 1.13
CA LYS A 110 -12.34 6.43 1.12
C LYS A 110 -12.09 7.05 -0.25
N LEU A 111 -10.91 6.83 -0.84
CA LEU A 111 -10.56 7.32 -2.16
C LEU A 111 -11.51 6.78 -3.25
N GLU A 112 -11.81 5.48 -3.23
CA GLU A 112 -12.75 4.87 -4.17
C GLU A 112 -14.13 5.55 -4.14
N ARG A 113 -14.68 5.76 -2.93
CA ARG A 113 -15.97 6.46 -2.77
C ARG A 113 -15.92 7.90 -3.29
N MET A 114 -14.81 8.60 -3.06
CA MET A 114 -14.64 9.97 -3.53
C MET A 114 -14.58 10.04 -5.06
N LEU A 115 -13.86 9.11 -5.71
CA LEU A 115 -13.77 9.05 -7.17
C LEU A 115 -15.12 8.73 -7.82
N ILE A 116 -15.90 7.78 -7.28
CA ILE A 116 -17.25 7.46 -7.76
C ILE A 116 -18.21 8.65 -7.56
N GLY A 117 -18.08 9.36 -6.44
CA GLY A 117 -18.89 10.55 -6.14
C GLY A 117 -18.57 11.75 -7.05
N VAL A 118 -17.34 11.86 -7.53
CA VAL A 118 -16.89 12.92 -8.46
C VAL A 118 -17.40 12.68 -9.89
N GLU A 119 -17.63 11.43 -10.32
CA GLU A 119 -18.26 11.15 -11.63
C GLU A 119 -19.74 11.57 -11.71
N LYS A 120 -20.35 12.03 -10.60
CA LYS A 120 -21.77 12.43 -10.54
C LYS A 120 -22.02 13.94 -10.48
N VAL A 121 -21.01 14.78 -10.71
CA VAL A 121 -21.16 16.26 -10.75
C VAL A 121 -20.81 16.80 -12.11
#